data_AF-A0A8C5T8C9-F1
#
_entry.id   AF-A0A8C5T8C9-F1
#
_cell.length_a   1.000
_cell.length_b   1.000
_cell.length_c   1.000
_cell.angle_alpha   90.00
_cell.angle_beta   90.00
_cell.angle_gamma   90.00
#
_symmetry.space_group_name_H-M   'P 1'
#
loop_
_entity.id
_entity.type
_entity.pdbx_description
1 polymer ?
#
loop_
_entity_poly.entity_id
_entity_poly.type
_entity_poly.pdbx_seq_one_letter_code
_entity_poly.pdbx_strand_id
1 'polypeptide(L)'
;MTDSVAANGDGKDPEIELFVKAGIDGESIGNCPFSQRLFMILWLKGVVFNVTTVDLKRKPADLHNLAPGTHPPFLTFNGEVKTDVNKIEEFLEEILAPPKYPKLAAKHRESNTAGIDIFSKFSAYIKNTKQQDNAALERGLVKALKKLDDYLRTPLPEEIDANSTEEDKVSKRKFLDGDDLTLADCNLLPKLHVVKVKNVMRWSKKNTSLSY
;
A
#
# COMPACT_ATOMS: atom_id res chain seq x y z
N MET A 1 50.01 1.95 -10.10
CA MET A 1 49.09 2.02 -8.95
C MET A 1 47.73 2.38 -9.49
N THR A 2 46.95 1.36 -9.80
CA THR A 2 45.57 1.47 -10.31
C THR A 2 44.74 0.62 -9.36
N ASP A 3 44.12 1.26 -8.38
CA ASP A 3 43.16 0.61 -7.50
C ASP A 3 41.85 0.45 -8.26
N SER A 4 41.67 -0.72 -8.86
CA SER A 4 40.39 -1.20 -9.34
C SER A 4 39.55 -1.58 -8.14
N VAL A 5 38.55 -0.76 -7.82
CA VAL A 5 37.52 -1.09 -6.83
C VAL A 5 36.81 -2.36 -7.31
N ALA A 6 36.96 -3.43 -6.54
CA ALA A 6 36.33 -4.70 -6.78
C ALA A 6 34.80 -4.56 -6.76
N ALA A 7 34.18 -4.85 -7.90
CA ALA A 7 32.76 -5.13 -8.00
C ALA A 7 32.48 -6.48 -7.30
N ASN A 8 32.10 -6.43 -6.03
CA ASN A 8 31.48 -7.54 -5.32
C ASN A 8 29.95 -7.41 -5.50
N GLY A 9 29.15 -8.40 -5.88
CA GLY A 9 29.37 -9.81 -6.18
C GLY A 9 28.01 -10.44 -6.57
N ASP A 10 28.06 -11.38 -7.52
CA ASP A 10 27.01 -12.26 -8.04
C ASP A 10 25.73 -11.64 -8.66
N GLY A 11 25.68 -11.67 -10.00
CA GLY A 11 24.48 -11.44 -10.81
C GLY A 11 23.39 -12.51 -10.68
N LYS A 12 23.20 -13.09 -9.50
CA LYS A 12 22.04 -13.94 -9.18
C LYS A 12 20.88 -13.06 -8.72
N ASP A 13 19.69 -13.39 -9.19
CA ASP A 13 18.47 -12.76 -8.68
C ASP A 13 18.29 -13.08 -7.19
N PRO A 14 17.88 -12.11 -6.37
CA PRO A 14 17.67 -12.35 -4.94
C PRO A 14 16.52 -13.34 -4.75
N GLU A 15 16.66 -14.21 -3.75
CA GLU A 15 15.56 -15.07 -3.31
C GLU A 15 14.65 -14.26 -2.39
N ILE A 16 13.42 -14.02 -2.85
CA ILE A 16 12.44 -13.22 -2.12
C ILE A 16 11.19 -14.06 -1.88
N GLU A 17 10.77 -14.14 -0.62
CA GLU A 17 9.49 -14.74 -0.25
C GLU A 17 8.70 -13.78 0.64
N LEU A 18 7.49 -13.45 0.19
CA LEU A 18 6.55 -12.60 0.91
C LEU A 18 5.55 -13.47 1.68
N PHE A 19 5.51 -13.31 3.00
CA PHE A 19 4.56 -13.99 3.86
C PHE A 19 3.36 -13.10 4.12
N VAL A 20 2.18 -13.52 3.68
CA VAL A 20 0.94 -12.76 3.79
C VAL A 20 -0.07 -13.46 4.69
N LYS A 21 -1.03 -12.72 5.23
CA LYS A 21 -2.10 -13.32 6.04
C LYS A 21 -2.98 -14.21 5.14
N ALA A 22 -3.26 -15.44 5.56
CA ALA A 22 -4.21 -16.30 4.86
C ALA A 22 -5.67 -15.81 5.00
N GLY A 23 -6.50 -16.21 4.05
CA GLY A 23 -7.94 -16.05 4.02
C GLY A 23 -8.64 -16.89 5.08
N ILE A 24 -9.97 -16.87 5.05
CA ILE A 24 -10.79 -17.64 6.01
C ILE A 24 -10.71 -19.15 5.79
N ASP A 25 -10.37 -19.56 4.58
CA ASP A 25 -10.12 -20.94 4.15
C ASP A 25 -8.74 -21.46 4.59
N GLY A 26 -7.84 -20.57 5.02
CA GLY A 26 -6.47 -20.91 5.40
C GLY A 26 -5.49 -21.02 4.23
N GLU A 27 -5.96 -20.85 2.99
CA GLU A 27 -5.17 -21.07 1.76
C GLU A 27 -5.11 -19.82 0.87
N SER A 28 -6.21 -19.07 0.74
CA SER A 28 -6.25 -17.89 -0.12
C SER A 28 -5.56 -16.69 0.50
N ILE A 29 -5.32 -15.63 -0.28
CA ILE A 29 -4.80 -14.37 0.23
C ILE A 29 -5.88 -13.67 1.05
N GLY A 30 -5.57 -13.38 2.32
CA GLY A 30 -6.47 -12.71 3.24
C GLY A 30 -6.57 -11.19 3.02
N ASN A 31 -7.62 -10.59 3.56
CA ASN A 31 -7.82 -9.13 3.53
C ASN A 31 -6.83 -8.41 4.46
N CYS A 32 -5.68 -8.03 3.92
CA CYS A 32 -4.67 -7.25 4.61
C CYS A 32 -4.11 -6.16 3.68
N PRO A 33 -4.42 -4.87 3.91
CA PRO A 33 -3.94 -3.80 3.04
C PRO A 33 -2.42 -3.65 3.08
N PHE A 34 -1.78 -4.07 4.18
CA PHE A 34 -0.32 -4.06 4.31
C PHE A 34 0.35 -5.16 3.49
N SER A 35 -0.24 -6.36 3.45
CA SER A 35 0.24 -7.45 2.60
C SER A 35 0.12 -7.08 1.13
N GLN A 36 -1.03 -6.49 0.75
CA GLN A 36 -1.26 -6.02 -0.61
C GLN A 36 -0.28 -4.91 -1.01
N ARG A 37 0.07 -3.98 -0.10
CA ARG A 37 1.10 -2.95 -0.35
C ARG A 37 2.44 -3.58 -0.74
N LEU A 38 2.97 -4.51 0.05
CA LEU A 38 4.26 -5.15 -0.23
C LEU A 38 4.21 -6.00 -1.50
N PHE A 39 3.10 -6.70 -1.75
CA PHE A 39 2.89 -7.44 -2.99
C PHE A 39 2.96 -6.51 -4.21
N MET A 40 2.26 -5.37 -4.18
CA MET A 40 2.28 -4.39 -5.26
C MET A 40 3.69 -3.84 -5.51
N ILE A 41 4.46 -3.58 -4.46
CA ILE A 41 5.84 -3.09 -4.58
C ILE A 41 6.72 -4.10 -5.30
N LEU A 42 6.73 -5.36 -4.87
CA LEU A 42 7.50 -6.43 -5.50
C LEU A 42 7.08 -6.65 -6.97
N TRP A 43 5.77 -6.58 -7.23
CA TRP A 43 5.23 -6.67 -8.58
C TRP A 43 5.71 -5.54 -9.49
N LEU A 44 5.64 -4.29 -9.02
CA LEU A 44 6.10 -3.11 -9.77
C LEU A 44 7.62 -3.07 -9.94
N LYS A 45 8.38 -3.64 -9.01
CA LYS A 45 9.83 -3.82 -9.17
C LYS A 45 10.17 -4.82 -10.28
N GLY A 46 9.23 -5.69 -10.68
CA GLY A 46 9.46 -6.70 -11.70
C GLY A 46 10.44 -7.79 -11.27
N VAL A 47 10.61 -7.99 -9.96
CA VAL A 47 11.45 -9.06 -9.40
C VAL A 47 10.65 -10.36 -9.32
N VAL A 48 11.33 -11.50 -9.43
CA VAL A 48 10.72 -12.81 -9.15
C VAL A 48 10.64 -13.00 -7.63
N PHE A 49 9.47 -13.35 -7.11
CA PHE A 49 9.28 -13.62 -5.70
C PHE A 49 8.18 -14.66 -5.48
N ASN A 50 8.26 -15.38 -4.36
CA ASN A 50 7.24 -16.31 -3.92
C ASN A 50 6.30 -15.65 -2.91
N VAL A 51 5.08 -16.18 -2.81
CA VAL A 51 4.07 -15.70 -1.85
C VAL A 51 3.57 -16.88 -1.06
N THR A 52 3.74 -16.81 0.26
CA THR A 52 3.29 -17.84 1.19
C THR A 52 2.21 -17.28 2.10
N THR A 53 1.04 -17.91 2.09
CA THR A 53 -0.09 -17.56 2.96
C THR A 53 0.07 -18.20 4.32
N VAL A 54 -0.11 -17.40 5.36
CA VAL A 54 0.08 -17.81 6.76
C VAL A 54 -1.27 -17.90 7.45
N ASP A 55 -1.71 -19.11 7.78
CA ASP A 55 -2.81 -19.34 8.69
C ASP A 55 -2.34 -19.13 10.14
N LEU A 56 -2.83 -18.06 10.78
CA LEU A 56 -2.52 -17.75 12.16
C LEU A 56 -3.14 -18.72 13.17
N LYS A 57 -4.15 -19.51 12.79
CA LYS A 57 -4.76 -20.54 13.64
C LYS A 57 -3.98 -21.84 13.62
N ARG A 58 -3.30 -22.13 12.51
CA ARG A 58 -2.55 -23.36 12.26
C ARG A 58 -1.14 -23.01 11.80
N LYS A 59 -0.39 -22.28 12.65
CA LYS A 59 0.96 -21.81 12.28
C LYS A 59 1.89 -23.03 12.12
N PRO A 60 2.48 -23.26 10.92
CA PRO A 60 3.45 -24.33 10.74
C PRO A 60 4.66 -24.14 11.65
N ALA A 61 5.25 -25.24 12.13
CA ALA A 61 6.42 -25.19 13.02
C ALA A 61 7.61 -24.46 12.38
N ASP A 62 7.82 -24.66 11.09
CA ASP A 62 8.91 -24.03 10.33
C ASP A 62 8.78 -22.50 10.33
N LEU A 63 7.55 -21.98 10.25
CA LEU A 63 7.28 -20.55 10.30
C LEU A 63 7.49 -19.96 11.69
N HIS A 64 7.28 -20.75 12.74
CA HIS A 64 7.60 -20.34 14.10
C HIS A 64 9.11 -20.18 14.29
N ASN A 65 9.91 -21.07 13.70
CA ASN A 65 11.37 -21.02 13.77
C ASN A 65 11.94 -19.89 12.90
N LEU A 66 11.35 -19.66 11.72
CA LEU A 66 11.77 -18.59 10.81
C LEU A 66 11.54 -17.21 11.42
N ALA A 67 10.35 -16.94 11.94
CA ALA A 67 9.99 -15.64 12.50
C ALA A 67 9.14 -15.80 13.78
N PRO A 68 9.80 -16.01 14.94
CA PRO A 68 9.13 -16.18 16.23
C PRO A 68 8.33 -14.93 16.59
N GLY A 69 7.07 -15.09 16.97
CA GLY A 69 6.20 -13.97 17.38
C GLY A 69 5.86 -12.95 16.29
N THR A 70 6.35 -13.10 15.05
CA THR A 70 6.09 -12.15 13.96
C THR A 70 4.72 -12.40 13.34
N HIS A 71 3.95 -11.34 13.18
CA HIS A 71 2.67 -11.36 12.47
C HIS A 71 2.88 -10.95 11.00
N PRO A 72 2.19 -11.60 10.04
CA PRO A 72 2.18 -11.16 8.65
C PRO A 72 1.62 -9.73 8.49
N PRO A 73 2.11 -8.95 7.50
CA PRO A 73 3.11 -9.36 6.53
C PRO A 73 4.55 -9.23 7.03
N PHE A 74 5.41 -10.12 6.55
CA PHE A 74 6.87 -10.05 6.65
C PHE A 74 7.48 -10.66 5.38
N LEU A 75 8.78 -10.49 5.20
CA LEU A 75 9.49 -10.90 3.99
C LEU A 75 10.79 -11.60 4.37
N THR A 76 11.18 -12.63 3.63
CA THR A 76 12.58 -13.09 3.63
C THR A 76 13.28 -12.58 2.39
N PHE A 77 14.53 -12.13 2.56
CA PHE A 77 15.40 -11.71 1.48
C PHE A 77 16.72 -12.47 1.61
N ASN A 78 17.01 -13.38 0.67
CA ASN A 78 18.14 -14.30 0.74
C ASN A 78 18.21 -15.04 2.11
N GLY A 79 17.05 -15.49 2.59
CA GLY A 79 16.90 -16.17 3.89
C GLY A 79 16.85 -15.25 5.12
N GLU A 80 17.14 -13.96 4.99
CA GLU A 80 17.08 -13.02 6.12
C GLU A 80 15.66 -12.47 6.30
N VAL A 81 15.10 -12.60 7.51
CA VAL A 81 13.76 -12.09 7.82
C VAL A 81 13.76 -10.58 8.01
N LYS A 82 12.91 -9.90 7.23
CA LYS A 82 12.59 -8.48 7.34
C LYS A 82 11.16 -8.33 7.88
N THR A 83 11.01 -7.49 8.88
CA THR A 83 9.73 -7.17 9.53
C THR A 83 9.49 -5.66 9.50
N ASP A 84 8.28 -5.22 9.85
CA ASP A 84 7.79 -3.84 9.68
C ASP A 84 7.62 -3.45 8.21
N VAL A 85 6.38 -3.13 7.83
CA VAL A 85 6.01 -2.85 6.43
C VAL A 85 6.75 -1.64 5.87
N ASN A 86 6.99 -0.60 6.67
CA ASN A 86 7.67 0.60 6.19
C ASN A 86 9.17 0.32 6.01
N LYS A 87 9.79 -0.40 6.96
CA LYS A 87 11.20 -0.80 6.83
C LYS A 87 11.44 -1.74 5.66
N ILE A 88 10.52 -2.67 5.41
CA ILE A 88 10.58 -3.56 4.22
C ILE A 88 10.48 -2.73 2.95
N GLU A 89 9.56 -1.76 2.87
CA GLU A 89 9.45 -0.88 1.70
C GLU A 89 10.73 -0.07 1.46
N GLU A 90 11.28 0.57 2.49
CA GLU A 90 12.54 1.33 2.42
C GLU A 90 13.68 0.44 1.92
N PHE A 91 13.81 -0.75 2.50
CA PHE A 91 14.80 -1.75 2.10
C PHE A 91 14.64 -2.20 0.64
N LEU A 92 13.41 -2.50 0.20
CA LEU A 92 13.16 -2.92 -1.18
C LEU A 92 13.42 -1.80 -2.19
N GLU A 93 13.09 -0.55 -1.85
CA GLU A 93 13.37 0.60 -2.71
C GLU A 93 14.88 0.86 -2.86
N GLU A 94 15.64 0.67 -1.78
CA GLU A 94 17.10 0.84 -1.77
C GLU A 94 17.83 -0.30 -2.50
N ILE A 95 17.48 -1.56 -2.23
CA ILE A 95 18.19 -2.73 -2.77
C ILE A 95 17.76 -3.05 -4.20
N LEU A 96 16.48 -2.92 -4.52
CA LEU A 96 15.97 -3.15 -5.87
C LEU A 96 15.97 -1.83 -6.65
N ALA A 97 17.16 -1.32 -6.94
CA ALA A 97 17.38 -0.02 -7.58
C ALA A 97 17.79 -0.10 -9.07
N PRO A 98 17.76 1.04 -9.80
CA PRO A 98 18.29 1.11 -11.17
C PRO A 98 19.79 0.74 -11.24
N PRO A 99 20.27 0.22 -12.39
CA PRO A 99 19.57 0.10 -13.68
C PRO A 99 18.70 -1.15 -13.82
N LYS A 100 18.79 -2.11 -12.89
CA LYS A 100 18.11 -3.41 -13.01
C LYS A 100 16.61 -3.34 -12.69
N TYR A 101 16.24 -2.52 -11.71
CA TYR A 101 14.86 -2.39 -11.25
C TYR A 101 14.42 -0.93 -11.26
N PRO A 102 13.12 -0.63 -11.47
CA PRO A 102 12.63 0.75 -11.51
C PRO A 102 12.66 1.39 -10.12
N LYS A 103 12.84 2.72 -10.08
CA LYS A 103 12.63 3.53 -8.88
C LYS A 103 11.13 3.78 -8.71
N LEU A 104 10.57 3.50 -7.53
CA LEU A 104 9.13 3.65 -7.27
C LEU A 104 8.80 4.80 -6.31
N ALA A 105 9.81 5.39 -5.66
CA ALA A 105 9.60 6.54 -4.78
C ALA A 105 8.96 7.71 -5.54
N ALA A 106 7.90 8.28 -4.96
CA ALA A 106 7.25 9.47 -5.49
C ALA A 106 8.23 10.67 -5.52
N LYS A 107 8.13 11.48 -6.57
CA LYS A 107 8.86 12.72 -6.78
C LYS A 107 8.32 13.82 -5.86
N HIS A 108 7.00 13.93 -5.73
CA HIS A 108 6.39 14.96 -4.90
C HIS A 108 6.15 14.45 -3.48
N ARG A 109 6.63 15.22 -2.50
CA ARG A 109 6.42 14.88 -1.08
C ARG A 109 4.93 14.84 -0.71
N GLU A 110 4.12 15.67 -1.35
CA GLU A 110 2.68 15.73 -1.12
C GLU A 110 1.98 14.40 -1.48
N SER A 111 2.41 13.73 -2.55
CA SER A 111 1.91 12.41 -2.98
C SER A 111 1.99 11.37 -1.86
N ASN A 112 3.08 11.37 -1.09
CA ASN A 112 3.29 10.44 0.02
C ASN A 112 2.34 10.69 1.21
N THR A 113 1.79 11.91 1.31
CA THR A 113 0.92 12.32 2.43
C THR A 113 -0.55 12.43 2.04
N ALA A 114 -0.85 12.48 0.74
CA ALA A 114 -2.21 12.53 0.22
C ALA A 114 -3.02 11.31 0.69
N GLY A 115 -4.16 11.57 1.36
CA GLY A 115 -5.06 10.52 1.83
C GLY A 115 -4.55 9.67 3.01
N ILE A 116 -3.42 10.02 3.64
CA ILE A 116 -2.80 9.21 4.70
C ILE A 116 -3.71 8.97 5.92
N ASP A 117 -4.62 9.90 6.22
CA ASP A 117 -5.53 9.82 7.36
C ASP A 117 -6.92 9.23 7.03
N ILE A 118 -7.19 8.88 5.77
CA ILE A 118 -8.48 8.32 5.35
C ILE A 118 -8.76 7.00 6.09
N PHE A 119 -7.77 6.11 6.14
CA PHE A 119 -7.97 4.78 6.71
C PHE A 119 -8.21 4.81 8.22
N SER A 120 -7.57 5.73 8.95
CA SER A 120 -7.79 5.89 10.39
C SER A 120 -9.16 6.47 10.68
N LYS A 121 -9.61 7.50 9.93
CA LYS A 121 -10.98 8.04 10.05
C LYS A 121 -12.04 7.03 9.68
N PHE A 122 -11.83 6.26 8.60
CA PHE A 122 -12.71 5.17 8.22
C PHE A 122 -12.80 4.10 9.32
N SER A 123 -11.65 3.73 9.91
CA SER A 123 -11.59 2.77 11.00
C SER A 123 -12.37 3.24 12.23
N ALA A 124 -12.27 4.52 12.58
CA ALA A 124 -13.07 5.11 13.66
C ALA A 124 -14.57 5.08 13.32
N TYR A 125 -14.94 5.49 12.11
CA TYR A 125 -16.34 5.51 11.65
C TYR A 125 -17.00 4.13 11.61
N ILE A 126 -16.30 3.10 11.13
CA ILE A 126 -16.86 1.75 10.97
C ILE A 126 -16.97 0.99 12.29
N LYS A 127 -16.05 1.24 13.23
CA LYS A 127 -16.05 0.60 14.55
C LYS A 127 -16.95 1.32 15.57
N ASN A 128 -17.44 2.52 15.24
CA ASN A 128 -18.26 3.30 16.14
C ASN A 128 -19.60 2.61 16.45
N THR A 129 -19.92 2.50 17.73
CA THR A 129 -21.18 1.95 18.24
C THR A 129 -22.13 3.03 18.79
N LYS A 130 -21.65 4.27 18.99
CA LYS A 130 -22.42 5.37 19.57
C LYS A 130 -23.13 6.19 18.50
N GLN A 131 -24.47 6.20 18.50
CA GLN A 131 -25.22 6.88 17.44
C GLN A 131 -24.94 8.39 17.36
N GLN A 132 -24.76 9.06 18.51
CA GLN A 132 -24.50 10.50 18.55
C GLN A 132 -23.20 10.92 17.84
N ASP A 133 -22.19 10.04 17.79
CA ASP A 133 -20.89 10.34 17.21
C ASP A 133 -20.82 10.06 15.70
N ASN A 134 -21.79 9.32 15.15
CA ASN A 134 -21.78 8.87 13.75
C ASN A 134 -21.66 10.02 12.76
N ALA A 135 -22.46 11.08 12.93
CA ALA A 135 -22.48 12.20 12.01
C ALA A 135 -21.14 12.96 11.99
N ALA A 136 -20.50 13.11 13.16
CA ALA A 136 -19.19 13.75 13.26
C ALA A 136 -18.08 12.92 12.60
N LEU A 137 -18.08 11.61 12.82
CA LEU A 137 -17.11 10.68 12.23
C LEU A 137 -17.27 10.57 10.71
N GLU A 138 -18.51 10.53 10.22
CA GLU A 138 -18.81 10.52 8.79
C GLU A 138 -18.33 11.79 8.11
N ARG A 139 -18.65 12.96 8.69
CA ARG A 139 -18.12 14.25 8.20
C ARG A 139 -16.59 14.27 8.18
N GLY A 140 -15.95 13.71 9.21
CA GLY A 140 -14.49 13.59 9.26
C GLY A 140 -13.94 12.77 8.10
N LEU A 141 -14.54 11.61 7.80
CA LEU A 141 -14.16 10.75 6.68
C LEU A 141 -14.40 11.44 5.33
N VAL A 142 -15.57 12.04 5.12
CA VAL A 142 -15.90 12.78 3.88
C VAL A 142 -14.92 13.92 3.65
N LYS A 143 -14.54 14.66 4.70
CA LYS A 143 -13.54 15.73 4.61
C LYS A 143 -12.16 15.20 4.18
N ALA A 144 -11.74 14.04 4.67
CA ALA A 144 -10.47 13.43 4.27
C ALA A 144 -10.50 12.93 2.81
N LEU A 145 -11.61 12.32 2.38
CA LEU A 145 -11.81 11.92 0.99
C LEU A 145 -11.83 13.13 0.06
N LYS A 146 -12.50 14.22 0.45
CA LYS A 146 -12.50 15.47 -0.31
C LYS A 146 -11.10 16.03 -0.49
N LYS A 147 -10.28 16.06 0.57
CA LYS A 147 -8.87 16.50 0.45
C LYS A 147 -8.07 15.68 -0.56
N LEU A 148 -8.31 14.37 -0.63
CA LEU A 148 -7.67 13.52 -1.63
C LEU A 148 -8.19 13.81 -3.05
N ASP A 149 -9.50 14.01 -3.21
CA ASP A 149 -10.11 14.40 -4.50
C ASP A 149 -9.58 15.76 -4.98
N ASP A 150 -9.50 16.75 -4.09
CA ASP A 150 -8.93 18.07 -4.36
C ASP A 150 -7.46 17.94 -4.82
N TYR A 151 -6.67 17.08 -4.15
CA TYR A 151 -5.29 16.80 -4.54
C TYR A 151 -5.19 16.16 -5.93
N LEU A 152 -6.02 15.16 -6.21
CA LEU A 152 -6.04 14.44 -7.50
C LEU A 152 -6.49 15.34 -8.66
N ARG A 153 -7.32 16.35 -8.40
CA ARG A 153 -7.78 17.31 -9.42
C ARG A 153 -6.81 18.46 -9.66
N THR A 154 -5.97 18.79 -8.69
CA THR A 154 -4.97 19.86 -8.79
C THR A 154 -3.79 19.39 -9.67
N PRO A 155 -3.44 20.07 -10.77
CA PRO A 155 -2.30 19.71 -11.60
C PRO A 155 -0.98 19.66 -10.83
N LEU A 156 -0.14 18.67 -11.12
CA LEU A 156 1.26 18.65 -10.66
C LEU A 156 2.10 19.67 -11.45
N PRO A 157 3.26 20.11 -10.94
CA PRO A 157 4.13 21.07 -11.62
C PRO A 157 4.46 20.71 -13.07
N GLU A 158 4.60 19.43 -13.40
CA GLU A 158 4.89 18.96 -14.76
C GLU A 158 3.69 19.08 -15.72
N GLU A 159 2.47 19.19 -15.21
CA GLU A 159 1.25 19.40 -16.00
C GLU A 159 0.98 20.89 -16.27
N ILE A 160 1.70 21.80 -15.59
CA ILE A 160 1.50 23.24 -15.68
C ILE A 160 2.35 23.79 -16.83
N ASP A 161 1.68 24.18 -17.92
CA ASP A 161 2.28 24.94 -19.01
C ASP A 161 2.25 26.44 -18.68
N ALA A 162 3.42 27.02 -18.43
CA ALA A 162 3.59 28.43 -18.09
C ALA A 162 3.15 29.41 -19.21
N ASN A 163 2.97 28.93 -20.44
CA ASN A 163 2.55 29.74 -21.58
C ASN A 163 1.05 29.60 -21.91
N SER A 164 0.32 28.78 -21.16
CA SER A 164 -1.10 28.52 -21.38
C SER A 164 -1.97 29.60 -20.73
N THR A 165 -2.91 30.16 -21.49
CA THR A 165 -3.88 31.17 -21.01
C THR A 165 -5.15 30.57 -20.37
N GLU A 166 -5.28 29.24 -20.32
CA GLU A 166 -6.42 28.59 -19.66
C GLU A 166 -6.22 28.50 -18.14
N GLU A 167 -7.12 29.13 -17.38
CA GLU A 167 -7.06 29.28 -15.92
C GLU A 167 -7.50 28.01 -15.15
N ASP A 168 -8.34 27.15 -15.74
CA ASP A 168 -8.94 25.99 -15.07
C ASP A 168 -8.45 24.65 -15.66
N LYS A 169 -7.17 24.31 -15.46
CA LYS A 169 -6.68 22.97 -15.79
C LYS A 169 -6.98 22.00 -14.65
N VAL A 170 -7.89 21.06 -14.90
CA VAL A 170 -8.03 19.85 -14.08
C VAL A 170 -6.92 18.88 -14.46
N SER A 171 -6.22 18.32 -13.46
CA SER A 171 -5.18 17.31 -13.67
C SER A 171 -5.72 16.13 -14.47
N LYS A 172 -4.88 15.57 -15.35
CA LYS A 172 -5.20 14.41 -16.20
C LYS A 172 -4.40 13.17 -15.79
N ARG A 173 -3.56 13.28 -14.76
CA ARG A 173 -2.72 12.18 -14.28
C ARG A 173 -3.55 10.99 -13.82
N LYS A 174 -3.00 9.78 -14.00
CA LYS A 174 -3.69 8.53 -13.63
C LYS A 174 -3.57 8.17 -12.15
N PHE A 175 -2.46 8.51 -11.51
CA PHE A 175 -2.09 8.11 -10.16
C PHE A 175 -1.63 9.29 -9.32
N LEU A 176 -1.25 9.06 -8.05
CA LEU A 176 -0.96 10.15 -7.11
C LEU A 176 0.11 11.11 -7.61
N ASP A 177 1.19 10.58 -8.21
CA ASP A 177 2.40 11.33 -8.54
C ASP A 177 2.66 11.45 -10.06
N GLY A 178 1.68 11.07 -10.90
CA GLY A 178 1.81 11.08 -12.35
C GLY A 178 1.04 9.95 -13.01
N ASP A 179 1.56 9.46 -14.15
CA ASP A 179 0.91 8.42 -14.95
C ASP A 179 1.36 6.99 -14.61
N ASP A 180 2.39 6.85 -13.79
CA ASP A 180 2.92 5.57 -13.32
C ASP A 180 2.65 5.39 -11.81
N LEU A 181 2.51 4.14 -11.38
CA LEU A 181 2.32 3.79 -9.98
C LEU A 181 3.60 4.01 -9.17
N THR A 182 3.44 4.58 -7.98
CA THR A 182 4.52 4.82 -7.01
C THR A 182 4.30 4.08 -5.69
N LEU A 183 5.27 4.18 -4.77
CA LEU A 183 5.12 3.72 -3.39
C LEU A 183 3.92 4.36 -2.67
N ALA A 184 3.60 5.62 -3.00
CA ALA A 184 2.43 6.30 -2.45
C ALA A 184 1.13 5.58 -2.83
N ASP A 185 1.01 5.14 -4.08
CA ASP A 185 -0.14 4.41 -4.58
C ASP A 185 -0.23 3.02 -3.94
N CYS A 186 0.90 2.32 -3.83
CA CYS A 186 0.99 1.02 -3.15
C CYS A 186 0.51 1.10 -1.69
N ASN A 187 0.77 2.22 -1.02
CA ASN A 187 0.32 2.44 0.35
C ASN A 187 -1.18 2.80 0.46
N LEU A 188 -1.68 3.62 -0.46
CA LEU A 188 -3.04 4.18 -0.37
C LEU A 188 -4.11 3.28 -1.01
N LEU A 189 -3.85 2.71 -2.19
CA LEU A 189 -4.86 1.96 -2.96
C LEU A 189 -5.43 0.75 -2.21
N PRO A 190 -4.63 -0.10 -1.53
CA PRO A 190 -5.18 -1.19 -0.73
C PRO A 190 -6.13 -0.71 0.37
N LYS A 191 -5.79 0.41 1.02
CA LYS A 191 -6.61 1.01 2.09
C LYS A 191 -7.93 1.56 1.52
N LEU A 192 -7.87 2.28 0.40
CA LEU A 192 -9.07 2.81 -0.28
C LEU A 192 -9.99 1.69 -0.75
N HIS A 193 -9.43 0.58 -1.25
CA HIS A 193 -10.21 -0.58 -1.64
C HIS A 193 -11.01 -1.16 -0.45
N VAL A 194 -10.36 -1.31 0.72
CA VAL A 194 -11.04 -1.75 1.95
C VAL A 194 -12.15 -0.79 2.36
N VAL A 195 -11.92 0.54 2.27
CA VAL A 195 -12.93 1.57 2.57
C VAL A 195 -14.15 1.40 1.65
N LYS A 196 -13.93 1.25 0.34
CA LYS A 196 -14.99 1.08 -0.67
C LYS A 196 -15.83 -0.15 -0.39
N VAL A 197 -15.22 -1.32 -0.27
CA VAL A 197 -15.93 -2.60 -0.10
C VAL A 197 -16.73 -2.63 1.19
N LYS A 198 -16.14 -2.19 2.31
CA LYS A 198 -16.81 -2.21 3.61
C LYS A 198 -17.93 -1.18 3.72
N ASN A 199 -17.81 0.00 3.10
CA ASN A 199 -18.90 0.97 3.05
C ASN A 199 -20.10 0.44 2.28
N VAL A 200 -19.88 -0.21 1.13
CA VAL A 200 -20.96 -0.86 0.36
C VAL A 200 -21.66 -1.93 1.21
N MET A 201 -20.91 -2.78 1.92
CA MET A 201 -21.50 -3.79 2.81
C MET A 201 -22.31 -3.18 3.96
N ARG A 202 -21.84 -2.08 4.58
CA ARG A 202 -22.58 -1.39 5.65
C ARG A 202 -23.86 -0.74 5.14
N TRP A 203 -23.83 -0.13 3.95
CA TRP A 203 -25.00 0.44 3.29
C TRP A 203 -26.05 -0.65 3.01
N SER A 204 -25.62 -1.78 2.45
CA SER A 204 -26.50 -2.93 2.21
C SER A 204 -27.18 -3.39 3.50
N LYS A 205 -26.41 -3.58 4.59
CA LYS A 205 -26.98 -4.02 5.88
C LYS A 205 -28.01 -3.04 6.45
N LYS A 206 -27.76 -1.72 6.36
CA LYS A 206 -28.70 -0.70 6.83
C LYS A 206 -30.01 -0.72 6.03
N ASN A 207 -29.94 -0.92 4.72
CA ASN A 207 -31.12 -0.95 3.87
C ASN A 207 -31.93 -2.25 4.01
N THR A 208 -31.27 -3.39 4.25
CA THR A 208 -31.96 -4.64 4.56
C THR A 208 -32.64 -4.60 5.94
N SER A 209 -32.06 -3.89 6.92
CA SER A 209 -32.69 -3.68 8.25
C SER A 209 -33.84 -2.67 8.25
N LEU A 210 -34.08 -1.96 7.15
CA LEU A 210 -35.21 -1.04 6.96
C LEU A 210 -36.36 -1.69 6.15
N SER A 211 -36.23 -2.98 5.80
CA SER A 211 -37.19 -3.73 4.96
C SER A 211 -38.12 -4.67 5.74
N TYR A 212 -38.15 -4.61 7.07
CA TYR A 212 -39.00 -5.41 7.94
C TYR A 212 -39.62 -4.57 9.04
#